data_AF-A0AA88X4Y2-F1
#
_entry.id   AF-A0AA88X4Y2-F1
#
_cell.length_a   1.000
_cell.length_b   1.000
_cell.length_c   1.000
_cell.angle_alpha   90.00
_cell.angle_beta   90.00
_cell.angle_gamma   90.00
#
_symmetry.space_group_name_H-M   'P 1'
#
loop_
_entity.id
_entity.type
_entity.pdbx_description
1 polymer ?
#
loop_
_entity_poly.entity_id
_entity_poly.type
_entity_poly.pdbx_seq_one_letter_code
_entity_poly.pdbx_strand_id
1 'polypeptide(L)'
;MCPVRVHWHVKLNYKDYWRVKVAITNFNYRMNYTMWTLVVQHPNLNNVTQVFSFDYKPLVPYESVNDTGMFYGTKFYNDLLMEAGPSGNVQSEVLLQKDKNTFTFRQGWAFPRKVYFNGEECMLPPPDTYPFLPNSAHAKLAGFSALACSAILLLLALW
;
A
#
# COMPACT_ATOMS: atom_id res chain seq x y z
N MET A 1 -16.01 -0.92 17.84
CA MET A 1 -15.14 -1.66 16.89
C MET A 1 -15.48 -1.15 15.50
N CYS A 2 -14.48 -0.72 14.74
CA CYS A 2 -14.65 -0.19 13.39
C CYS A 2 -15.44 -1.19 12.50
N PRO A 3 -16.57 -0.77 11.87
CA PRO A 3 -17.51 -1.66 11.19
C PRO A 3 -17.05 -2.10 9.79
N VAL A 4 -15.85 -1.69 9.40
CA VAL A 4 -15.24 -2.01 8.11
C VAL A 4 -13.91 -2.71 8.31
N ARG A 5 -13.47 -3.43 7.28
CA ARG A 5 -12.11 -3.96 7.18
C ARG A 5 -11.36 -3.16 6.14
N VAL A 6 -10.26 -2.54 6.57
CA VAL A 6 -9.35 -1.83 5.69
C VAL A 6 -8.19 -2.75 5.36
N HIS A 7 -8.01 -3.04 4.08
CA HIS A 7 -6.91 -3.84 3.58
C HIS A 7 -5.89 -2.93 2.88
N TRP A 8 -4.70 -2.84 3.48
CA TRP A 8 -3.57 -2.05 2.98
C TRP A 8 -2.53 -2.98 2.38
N HIS A 9 -2.34 -2.93 1.07
CA HIS A 9 -1.46 -3.84 0.36
C HIS A 9 -0.42 -3.11 -0.47
N VAL A 10 0.86 -3.32 -0.16
CA VAL A 10 1.97 -2.77 -0.95
C VAL A 10 2.14 -3.61 -2.22
N LYS A 11 1.71 -3.08 -3.37
CA LYS A 11 1.76 -3.80 -4.66
C LYS A 11 3.14 -3.78 -5.29
N LEU A 12 3.69 -2.58 -5.45
CA LEU A 12 4.91 -2.36 -6.24
C LEU A 12 5.81 -1.35 -5.56
N ASN A 13 7.11 -1.60 -5.71
CA ASN A 13 8.18 -0.82 -5.11
C ASN A 13 9.15 -0.34 -6.20
N TYR A 14 8.90 0.84 -6.77
CA TYR A 14 9.78 1.45 -7.77
C TYR A 14 10.98 2.15 -7.12
N LYS A 15 11.89 2.72 -7.92
CA LYS A 15 13.05 3.45 -7.39
C LYS A 15 12.64 4.60 -6.48
N ASP A 16 11.80 5.50 -6.99
CA ASP A 16 11.44 6.76 -6.31
C ASP A 16 10.02 6.75 -5.74
N TYR A 17 9.20 5.76 -6.09
CA TYR A 17 7.80 5.65 -5.66
C TYR A 17 7.46 4.24 -5.20
N TRP A 18 6.38 4.12 -4.44
CA TRP A 18 5.75 2.84 -4.13
C TRP A 18 4.25 2.97 -4.28
N ARG A 19 3.62 1.87 -4.69
CA ARG A 19 2.21 1.79 -5.02
C ARG A 19 1.51 0.92 -3.97
N VAL A 20 0.55 1.51 -3.29
CA VAL A 20 -0.29 0.84 -2.32
C VAL A 20 -1.69 0.66 -2.90
N LYS A 21 -2.28 -0.52 -2.71
CA LYS A 21 -3.70 -0.76 -2.93
C LYS A 21 -4.43 -0.68 -1.59
N VAL A 22 -5.43 0.17 -1.51
CA VAL A 22 -6.31 0.31 -0.37
C VAL A 22 -7.66 -0.27 -0.75
N ALA A 23 -8.19 -1.19 0.06
CA ALA A 23 -9.55 -1.69 -0.08
C ALA A 23 -10.31 -1.53 1.24
N ILE A 24 -11.53 -1.03 1.17
CA ILE A 24 -12.42 -0.88 2.32
C ILE A 24 -13.60 -1.82 2.08
N THR A 25 -13.77 -2.81 2.95
CA THR A 25 -14.88 -3.76 2.90
C THR A 25 -15.82 -3.49 4.07
N ASN A 26 -17.09 -3.32 3.79
CA ASN A 26 -18.13 -3.21 4.80
C ASN A 26 -18.42 -4.58 5.42
N PHE A 27 -18.36 -4.66 6.74
CA PHE A 27 -18.76 -5.85 7.50
C PHE A 27 -20.09 -5.66 8.23
N ASN A 28 -20.72 -4.49 8.08
CA ASN A 28 -22.04 -4.21 8.60
C ASN A 28 -23.11 -4.73 7.62
N TYR A 29 -23.95 -5.66 8.10
CA TYR A 29 -25.05 -6.25 7.34
C TYR A 29 -26.33 -5.41 7.37
N ARG A 30 -26.35 -4.31 8.10
CA ARG A 30 -27.57 -3.51 8.34
C ARG A 30 -27.46 -2.08 7.80
N MET A 31 -26.29 -1.70 7.29
CA MET A 31 -25.99 -0.29 7.02
C MET A 31 -25.07 -0.14 5.82
N ASN A 32 -25.46 0.74 4.91
CA ASN A 32 -24.62 1.29 3.87
C ASN A 32 -23.97 2.58 4.38
N TYR A 33 -22.76 2.89 3.89
CA TYR A 33 -22.09 4.15 4.18
C TYR A 33 -22.06 5.04 2.94
N THR A 34 -22.71 6.20 3.01
CA THR A 34 -22.61 7.26 2.00
C THR A 34 -21.59 8.31 2.43
N MET A 35 -20.92 8.94 1.44
CA MET A 35 -19.88 9.94 1.68
C MET A 35 -18.86 9.48 2.74
N TRP A 36 -18.48 8.21 2.66
CA TRP A 36 -17.58 7.62 3.63
C TRP A 36 -16.21 8.30 3.57
N THR A 37 -15.54 8.31 4.72
CA THR A 37 -14.23 8.91 4.91
C THR A 37 -13.30 7.90 5.57
N LEU A 38 -12.09 7.78 5.04
CA LEU A 38 -11.01 6.98 5.57
C LEU A 38 -9.84 7.91 5.87
N VAL A 39 -9.54 8.13 7.15
CA VAL A 39 -8.37 8.91 7.56
C VAL A 39 -7.26 7.95 7.91
N VAL A 40 -6.08 8.18 7.35
CA VAL A 40 -4.90 7.34 7.55
C VAL A 40 -3.76 8.23 8.04
N GLN A 41 -3.06 7.78 9.07
CA GLN A 41 -1.82 8.39 9.52
C GLN A 41 -0.65 7.51 9.11
N HIS A 42 0.27 8.08 8.33
CA HIS A 42 1.48 7.42 7.87
C HIS A 42 2.53 8.48 7.50
N PRO A 43 3.80 8.33 7.92
CA PRO A 43 4.86 9.33 7.69
C PRO A 43 4.98 9.81 6.24
N ASN A 44 4.71 8.90 5.29
CA ASN A 44 4.84 9.16 3.86
C ASN A 44 3.60 9.75 3.18
N LEU A 45 2.53 10.06 3.93
CA LEU A 45 1.37 10.82 3.43
C LEU A 45 1.66 12.33 3.35
N ASN A 46 2.81 12.78 3.84
CA ASN A 46 3.32 14.12 3.63
C ASN A 46 3.59 14.43 2.14
N ASN A 47 3.84 13.41 1.32
CA ASN A 47 4.20 13.56 -0.08
C ASN A 47 3.48 12.52 -0.96
N VAL A 48 2.16 12.68 -1.03
CA VAL A 48 1.29 11.89 -1.92
C VAL A 48 1.41 12.39 -3.35
N THR A 49 1.82 11.51 -4.26
CA THR A 49 1.95 11.86 -5.68
C THR A 49 0.62 11.77 -6.40
N GLN A 50 -0.12 10.68 -6.19
CA GLN A 50 -1.38 10.45 -6.88
C GLN A 50 -2.27 9.49 -6.09
N VAL A 51 -3.58 9.76 -6.09
CA VAL A 51 -4.61 8.85 -5.61
C VAL A 51 -5.51 8.51 -6.78
N PHE A 52 -5.78 7.22 -6.98
CA PHE A 52 -6.60 6.71 -8.06
C PHE A 52 -7.98 6.34 -7.54
N SER A 53 -9.04 6.64 -8.28
CA SER A 53 -10.43 6.27 -7.95
C SER A 53 -11.01 6.86 -6.66
N PHE A 54 -10.21 7.36 -5.72
CA PHE A 54 -10.66 8.09 -4.52
C PHE A 54 -10.22 9.54 -4.61
N ASP A 55 -10.96 10.40 -3.93
CA ASP A 55 -10.51 11.76 -3.65
C ASP A 55 -9.64 11.80 -2.40
N TYR A 56 -8.72 12.77 -2.35
CA TYR A 56 -7.73 12.91 -1.30
C TYR A 56 -7.64 14.34 -0.79
N LYS A 57 -7.60 14.47 0.53
CA LYS A 57 -7.36 15.74 1.21
C LYS A 57 -6.33 15.53 2.33
N PRO A 58 -5.16 16.20 2.28
CA PRO A 58 -4.23 16.17 3.40
C PRO A 58 -4.88 16.86 4.61
N LEU A 59 -4.74 16.26 5.79
CA LEU A 59 -5.17 16.83 7.05
C LEU A 59 -3.94 17.35 7.78
N VAL A 60 -3.74 18.66 7.76
CA VAL A 60 -2.62 19.33 8.43
C VAL A 60 -3.19 20.19 9.57
N PRO A 61 -3.59 19.57 10.70
CA PRO A 61 -4.20 20.30 11.81
C PRO A 61 -3.20 21.24 12.50
N TYR A 62 -1.91 20.93 12.43
CA TYR A 62 -0.81 21.71 12.97
C TYR A 62 0.33 21.73 11.96
N GLU A 63 1.09 22.83 11.87
CA GLU A 63 2.20 22.99 10.90
C GLU A 63 3.28 21.89 11.01
N SER A 64 3.38 21.24 12.18
CA SER A 64 4.37 20.19 12.45
C SER A 64 3.93 18.77 12.06
N VAL A 65 2.64 18.52 11.81
CA VAL A 65 2.11 17.17 11.56
C VAL A 65 1.42 17.13 10.20
N ASN A 66 2.16 16.69 9.19
CA ASN A 66 1.71 16.55 7.81
C ASN A 66 1.62 15.07 7.36
N ASP A 67 1.58 14.14 8.31
CA ASP A 67 1.59 12.69 8.07
C ASP A 67 0.18 12.07 8.00
N THR A 68 -0.87 12.89 7.98
CA THR A 68 -2.26 12.45 8.02
C THR A 68 -3.00 12.85 6.75
N GLY A 69 -3.68 11.90 6.12
CA GLY A 69 -4.43 12.09 4.88
C GLY A 69 -5.84 11.52 5.00
N MET A 70 -6.81 12.22 4.44
CA MET A 70 -8.20 11.78 4.33
C MET A 70 -8.50 11.34 2.90
N PHE A 71 -8.98 10.12 2.75
CA PHE A 71 -9.53 9.56 1.53
C PHE A 71 -11.04 9.52 1.62
N TYR A 72 -11.73 9.82 0.53
CA TYR A 72 -13.18 9.74 0.46
C TYR A 72 -13.63 9.36 -0.94
N GLY A 73 -14.86 8.85 -1.03
CA GLY A 73 -15.44 8.45 -2.30
C GLY A 73 -15.78 9.65 -3.19
N THR A 74 -15.54 9.49 -4.49
CA THR A 74 -15.97 10.44 -5.52
C THR A 74 -17.47 10.31 -5.72
N LYS A 75 -18.16 11.46 -5.65
CA LYS A 75 -19.62 11.55 -5.76
C LYS A 75 -20.11 10.87 -7.04
N PHE A 76 -21.17 10.06 -6.93
CA PHE A 76 -21.75 9.30 -8.03
C PHE A 76 -20.86 8.22 -8.66
N TYR A 77 -19.71 7.89 -8.06
CA TYR A 77 -18.83 6.83 -8.54
C TYR A 77 -18.61 5.75 -7.47
N ASN A 78 -18.09 6.13 -6.31
CA ASN A 78 -17.82 5.21 -5.20
C ASN A 78 -18.01 5.88 -3.83
N ASP A 79 -18.85 6.91 -3.78
CA ASP A 79 -19.31 7.57 -2.55
C ASP A 79 -20.28 6.71 -1.73
N LEU A 80 -20.79 5.62 -2.30
CA LEU A 80 -21.61 4.62 -1.61
C LEU A 80 -20.83 3.32 -1.39
N LEU A 81 -20.61 2.97 -0.12
CA LEU A 81 -20.13 1.67 0.30
C LEU A 81 -21.33 0.84 0.78
N MET A 82 -21.71 -0.14 -0.04
CA MET A 82 -22.82 -1.05 0.24
C MET A 82 -22.55 -1.93 1.47
N GLU A 83 -23.61 -2.50 2.03
CA GLU A 83 -23.59 -3.47 3.10
C GLU A 83 -22.74 -4.70 2.79
N ALA A 84 -22.45 -5.49 3.82
CA ALA A 84 -21.64 -6.69 3.72
C ALA A 84 -22.15 -7.66 2.63
N GLY A 85 -21.32 -7.92 1.62
CA GLY A 85 -21.64 -8.76 0.48
C GLY A 85 -20.58 -8.65 -0.63
N PRO A 86 -20.77 -9.31 -1.79
CA PRO A 86 -19.82 -9.27 -2.91
C PRO A 86 -19.49 -7.85 -3.38
N SER A 87 -20.48 -6.96 -3.35
CA SER A 87 -20.37 -5.55 -3.76
C SER A 87 -20.11 -4.59 -2.60
N GLY A 88 -19.97 -5.09 -1.37
CA GLY A 88 -19.72 -4.31 -0.15
C GLY A 88 -18.27 -3.87 0.00
N ASN A 89 -17.58 -3.56 -1.11
CA ASN A 89 -16.20 -3.09 -1.06
C ASN A 89 -15.91 -1.99 -2.08
N VAL A 90 -15.00 -1.09 -1.70
CA VAL A 90 -14.43 -0.08 -2.58
C VAL A 90 -12.91 -0.21 -2.55
N GLN A 91 -12.27 0.07 -3.69
CA GLN A 91 -10.83 -0.13 -3.85
C GLN A 91 -10.20 1.04 -4.60
N SER A 92 -8.97 1.34 -4.26
CA SER A 92 -8.17 2.42 -4.82
C SER A 92 -6.69 2.05 -4.80
N GLU A 93 -5.91 2.76 -5.60
CA GLU A 93 -4.47 2.73 -5.51
C GLU A 93 -3.93 4.12 -5.14
N VAL A 94 -2.83 4.14 -4.41
CA VAL A 94 -2.13 5.36 -4.00
C VAL A 94 -0.68 5.22 -4.42
N LEU A 95 -0.18 6.25 -5.09
CA LEU A 95 1.23 6.42 -5.40
C LEU A 95 1.84 7.40 -4.40
N LEU A 96 2.82 6.91 -3.66
CA LEU A 96 3.51 7.64 -2.62
C LEU A 96 4.97 7.81 -3.04
N GLN A 97 5.52 9.02 -2.91
CA GLN A 97 6.93 9.25 -3.15
C GLN A 97 7.73 8.66 -1.99
N LYS A 98 8.89 8.07 -2.25
CA LYS A 98 9.76 7.56 -1.20
C LYS A 98 10.68 8.65 -0.68
N ASP A 99 10.69 8.81 0.64
CA ASP A 99 11.81 9.44 1.31
C ASP A 99 12.93 8.40 1.55
N LYS A 100 14.07 8.61 0.89
CA LYS A 100 15.25 7.73 0.99
C LYS A 100 15.82 7.65 2.41
N ASN A 101 15.57 8.65 3.24
CA ASN A 101 16.10 8.70 4.61
C ASN A 101 15.27 7.85 5.57
N THR A 102 13.97 7.71 5.32
CA THR A 102 13.04 7.05 6.25
C THR A 102 12.48 5.73 5.73
N PHE A 103 12.45 5.52 4.41
CA PHE A 103 11.81 4.35 3.81
C PHE A 103 12.51 3.05 4.20
N THR A 104 11.75 2.11 4.78
CA THR A 104 12.25 0.79 5.18
C THR A 104 11.14 -0.25 5.11
N PHE A 105 11.52 -1.51 4.94
CA PHE A 105 10.60 -2.66 5.04
C PHE A 105 10.58 -3.28 6.44
N ARG A 106 11.37 -2.76 7.37
CA ARG A 106 11.47 -3.31 8.73
C ARG A 106 10.23 -2.97 9.54
N GLN A 107 9.82 -3.91 10.39
CA GLN A 107 8.80 -3.70 11.44
C GLN A 107 7.49 -3.10 10.93
N GLY A 108 7.07 -3.48 9.72
CA GLY A 108 5.82 -3.00 9.14
C GLY A 108 5.78 -1.49 8.87
N TRP A 109 6.91 -0.81 8.68
CA TRP A 109 6.95 0.63 8.39
C TRP A 109 6.06 1.05 7.22
N ALA A 110 5.89 0.16 6.24
CA ALA A 110 5.08 0.37 5.05
C ALA A 110 3.55 0.37 5.31
N PHE A 111 3.12 0.13 6.56
CA PHE A 111 1.73 0.07 6.97
C PHE A 111 1.34 1.30 7.81
N PRO A 112 0.07 1.72 7.77
CA PRO A 112 -0.42 2.84 8.56
C PRO A 112 -0.15 2.70 10.06
N ARG A 113 0.05 3.83 10.73
CA ARG A 113 0.16 3.89 12.20
C ARG A 113 -1.19 4.00 12.88
N LYS A 114 -2.13 4.71 12.24
CA LYS A 114 -3.53 4.85 12.68
C LYS A 114 -4.46 4.90 11.48
N VAL A 115 -5.67 4.40 11.67
CA VAL A 115 -6.74 4.42 10.66
C VAL A 115 -8.05 4.78 11.35
N TYR A 116 -8.79 5.72 10.79
CA TYR A 116 -10.14 6.06 11.21
C TYR A 116 -11.09 5.90 10.03
N PHE A 117 -12.27 5.34 10.28
CA PHE A 117 -13.35 5.26 9.31
C PHE A 117 -14.56 6.03 9.84
N ASN A 118 -14.99 7.07 9.13
CA ASN A 118 -16.09 7.96 9.56
C ASN A 118 -15.94 8.49 11.00
N GLY A 119 -14.70 8.73 11.43
CA GLY A 119 -14.36 9.21 12.78
C GLY A 119 -14.17 8.12 13.84
N GLU A 120 -14.48 6.86 13.55
CA GLU A 120 -14.20 5.74 14.46
C GLU A 120 -12.80 5.16 14.22
N GLU A 121 -12.03 4.93 15.29
CA GLU A 121 -10.70 4.32 15.20
C GLU A 121 -10.78 2.82 14.89
N CYS A 122 -10.03 2.39 13.88
CA CYS A 122 -9.92 0.99 13.47
C CYS A 122 -8.68 0.36 14.11
N MET A 123 -8.85 -0.83 14.69
CA MET A 123 -7.75 -1.57 15.31
C MET A 123 -6.77 -2.07 14.25
N LEU A 124 -5.47 -1.88 14.50
CA LEU A 124 -4.39 -2.38 13.67
C LEU A 124 -3.69 -3.57 14.37
N PRO A 125 -3.18 -4.53 13.60
CA PRO A 125 -2.33 -5.57 14.16
C PRO A 125 -0.99 -4.96 14.65
N PRO A 126 -0.31 -5.61 15.61
CA PRO A 126 0.95 -5.09 16.12
C PRO A 126 2.06 -5.15 15.05
N PRO A 127 3.05 -4.22 15.08
CA PRO A 127 3.97 -4.02 13.96
C PRO A 127 4.84 -5.23 13.57
N ASP A 128 5.09 -6.12 14.52
CA ASP A 128 5.84 -7.37 14.39
C ASP A 128 5.11 -8.45 13.59
N THR A 129 3.78 -8.36 13.50
CA THR A 129 2.95 -9.32 12.74
C THR A 129 2.78 -8.94 11.27
N TYR A 130 3.21 -7.74 10.87
CA TYR A 130 3.13 -7.34 9.46
C TYR A 130 4.06 -8.20 8.59
N PRO A 131 3.63 -8.53 7.36
CA PRO A 131 4.46 -9.29 6.45
C PRO A 131 5.71 -8.49 6.08
N PHE A 132 6.87 -9.12 6.21
CA PHE A 132 8.16 -8.59 5.80
C PHE A 132 8.68 -9.32 4.56
N LEU A 133 9.38 -8.61 3.69
CA LEU A 133 10.05 -9.25 2.56
C LEU A 133 11.28 -10.01 3.09
N PRO A 134 11.47 -11.29 2.72
CA PRO A 134 12.70 -11.99 3.04
C PRO A 134 13.88 -11.28 2.36
N ASN A 135 14.97 -11.07 3.11
CA ASN A 135 16.17 -10.37 2.63
C ASN A 135 16.99 -11.16 1.58
N SER A 136 16.47 -12.28 1.08
CA SER A 136 17.13 -13.14 0.12
C SER A 136 16.69 -12.82 -1.31
N ALA A 137 17.56 -12.17 -2.07
CA ALA A 137 17.53 -12.34 -3.51
C ALA A 137 17.90 -13.81 -3.80
N HIS A 138 17.15 -14.50 -4.64
CA HIS A 138 17.64 -15.76 -5.19
C HIS A 138 18.93 -15.42 -5.92
N ALA A 139 20.07 -15.85 -5.37
CA ALA A 139 21.33 -15.79 -6.09
C ALA A 139 21.09 -16.61 -7.36
N LYS A 140 20.94 -15.92 -8.50
CA LYS A 140 21.12 -16.61 -9.76
C LYS A 140 22.56 -17.06 -9.71
N LEU A 141 22.77 -18.35 -9.45
CA LEU A 141 24.03 -19.00 -9.71
C LEU A 141 24.24 -18.74 -11.19
N ALA A 142 25.07 -17.74 -11.52
CA ALA A 142 25.49 -17.53 -12.90
C ALA A 142 26.08 -18.86 -13.30
N GLY A 143 25.36 -19.60 -14.16
CA GLY A 143 25.69 -20.97 -14.47
C GLY A 143 27.09 -20.97 -15.04
N PHE A 144 28.07 -21.42 -14.24
CA PHE A 144 29.43 -21.64 -14.70
C PHE A 144 29.45 -22.54 -15.96
N SER A 145 28.38 -23.33 -16.19
CA SER A 145 28.20 -24.11 -17.40
C SER A 145 28.02 -23.28 -18.68
N ALA A 146 27.35 -22.12 -18.64
CA ALA A 146 27.13 -21.31 -19.84
C ALA A 146 28.41 -20.64 -20.32
N LEU A 147 29.26 -20.20 -19.38
CA LEU A 147 30.61 -19.66 -19.67
C LEU A 147 31.58 -20.77 -20.10
N ALA A 148 31.50 -21.96 -19.51
CA ALA A 148 32.32 -23.11 -19.92
C ALA A 148 31.95 -23.60 -21.33
N CYS A 149 30.66 -23.72 -21.66
CA CYS A 149 30.23 -24.12 -23.00
C CYS A 149 30.64 -23.11 -24.09
N SER A 150 30.59 -21.81 -23.79
CA SER A 150 31.02 -20.78 -24.75
C SER A 150 32.55 -20.74 -24.93
N ALA A 151 33.33 -21.00 -23.88
CA ALA A 151 34.79 -21.16 -24.00
C ALA A 151 35.18 -22.41 -24.81
N ILE A 152 34.49 -23.54 -24.61
CA ILE A 152 34.72 -24.77 -25.39
C ILE A 152 34.37 -24.58 -26.87
N LEU A 153 33.26 -23.89 -27.18
CA LEU A 153 32.88 -23.58 -28.56
C LEU A 153 33.88 -22.66 -29.26
N LEU A 154 34.45 -21.68 -28.55
CA LEU A 154 35.50 -20.81 -29.10
C LEU A 154 36.80 -21.58 -29.36
N LEU A 155 37.17 -22.52 -28.50
CA LEU A 155 38.35 -23.38 -28.70
C LEU A 155 38.16 -24.33 -29.89
N LEU A 156 36.96 -24.86 -30.11
CA LEU A 156 36.64 -25.71 -31.27
C LEU A 156 36.57 -24.94 -32.59
N ALA A 157 36.27 -23.63 -32.57
CA ALA A 157 36.22 -22.81 -33.77
C ALA A 157 37.60 -22.28 -34.22
N LEU A 158 38.62 -22.42 -33.38
CA LEU A 158 40.01 -21.99 -33.66
C LEU A 158 40.93 -23.15 -34.11
N TRP A 159 40.37 -24.36 -34.29
CA TRP A 159 41.04 -25.53 -34.84
C TRP A 159 40.47 -25.84 -36.23
#